data_AF-A0A8T2IXG8-F1
#
_entry.id   AF-A0A8T2IXG8-F1
#
_cell.length_a   1.000
_cell.length_b   1.000
_cell.length_c   1.000
_cell.angle_alpha   90.00
_cell.angle_beta   90.00
_cell.angle_gamma   90.00
#
_symmetry.space_group_name_H-M   'P 1'
#
loop_
_entity.id
_entity.type
_entity.pdbx_description
1 polymer ?
#
loop_
_entity_poly.entity_id
_entity_poly.type
_entity_poly.pdbx_seq_one_letter_code
_entity_poly.pdbx_strand_id
1 'polypeptide(L)'
;MIMQGDANQACEDEILLLQEEIQELTQKFKKNQAEIASLSSANIKKAMQSCHEILIPNHERITDTTSIIAQIGENEEELQFLNSLSGIVFTQYSKKVKHRNNQVMNKHRLVGNCQFLSFQMEFQIMDNKTKEDTCRFIDDLNIIMECREQSDLSKFVSRVEERRNLLLFFRTLSKFAEWSEYRKNTFVQFKVGQQFVYLLLLIWIVE
;
A
#
# COMPACT_ATOMS: atom_id res chain seq x y z
N MET A 1 -24.41 18.97 53.67
CA MET A 1 -24.53 19.52 52.31
C MET A 1 -23.11 19.88 51.83
N ILE A 2 -22.28 18.88 51.51
CA ILE A 2 -20.85 19.08 51.09
C ILE A 2 -20.44 18.16 49.91
N MET A 3 -21.30 17.25 49.42
CA MET A 3 -20.91 16.24 48.42
C MET A 3 -21.02 16.68 46.94
N GLN A 4 -21.19 17.97 46.65
CA GLN A 4 -21.39 18.49 45.27
C GLN A 4 -20.19 19.28 44.70
N GLY A 5 -19.22 19.66 45.54
CA GLY A 5 -18.04 20.42 45.08
C GLY A 5 -16.97 19.53 44.43
N ASP A 6 -16.80 18.31 44.93
CA ASP A 6 -15.68 17.43 44.56
C ASP A 6 -15.87 16.75 43.19
N ALA A 7 -17.11 16.32 42.90
CA ALA A 7 -17.47 15.73 41.61
C ALA A 7 -17.46 16.75 40.46
N ASN A 8 -17.77 18.02 40.74
CA ASN A 8 -17.67 19.08 39.75
C ASN A 8 -16.21 19.41 39.44
N GLN A 9 -15.32 19.42 40.44
CA GLN A 9 -13.90 19.70 40.22
C GLN A 9 -13.23 18.59 39.40
N ALA A 10 -13.53 17.32 39.69
CA ALA A 10 -13.03 16.20 38.89
C ALA A 10 -13.50 16.23 37.43
N CYS A 11 -14.74 16.67 37.20
CA CYS A 11 -15.30 16.87 35.85
C CYS A 11 -14.59 18.01 35.11
N GLU A 12 -14.33 19.14 35.78
CA GLU A 12 -13.60 20.27 35.20
C GLU A 12 -12.14 19.90 34.87
N ASP A 13 -11.49 19.14 35.74
CA ASP A 13 -10.12 18.67 35.52
C ASP A 13 -10.04 17.68 34.33
N GLU A 14 -11.04 16.80 34.18
CA GLU A 14 -11.15 15.88 33.04
C GLU A 14 -11.43 16.64 31.73
N ILE A 15 -12.27 17.68 31.77
CA ILE A 15 -12.52 18.57 30.63
C ILE A 15 -11.22 19.25 30.18
N LEU A 16 -10.40 19.72 31.12
CA LEU A 16 -9.11 20.36 30.82
C LEU A 16 -8.11 19.38 30.17
N LEU A 17 -8.01 18.15 30.69
CA LEU A 17 -7.15 17.12 30.10
C LEU A 17 -7.59 16.74 28.68
N LEU A 18 -8.90 16.58 28.47
CA LEU A 18 -9.45 16.27 27.15
C LEU A 18 -9.23 17.42 26.16
N GLN A 19 -9.32 18.67 26.63
CA GLN A 19 -9.02 19.84 25.80
C GLN A 19 -7.55 19.89 25.37
N GLU A 20 -6.62 19.55 26.27
CA GLU A 20 -5.19 19.46 25.97
C GLU A 20 -4.89 18.34 24.95
N GLU A 21 -5.51 17.17 25.12
CA GLU A 21 -5.36 16.05 24.18
C GLU A 21 -5.92 16.38 22.78
N ILE A 22 -7.09 17.03 22.70
CA ILE A 22 -7.67 17.49 21.44
C ILE A 22 -6.74 18.48 20.75
N GLN A 23 -6.10 19.36 21.51
CA GLN A 23 -5.16 20.34 20.97
C GLN A 23 -3.91 19.66 20.40
N GLU A 24 -3.32 18.70 21.12
CA GLU A 24 -2.21 17.88 20.61
C GLU A 24 -2.57 17.13 19.34
N LEU A 25 -3.73 16.45 19.33
CA LEU A 25 -4.18 15.66 18.19
C LEU A 25 -4.46 16.55 16.97
N THR A 26 -5.01 17.73 17.18
CA THR A 26 -5.23 18.73 16.13
C THR A 26 -3.90 19.22 15.54
N GLN A 27 -2.89 19.43 16.37
CA GLN A 27 -1.55 19.82 15.92
C GLN A 27 -0.86 18.69 15.14
N LYS A 28 -0.95 17.45 15.63
CA LYS A 28 -0.45 16.26 14.90
C LYS A 28 -1.14 16.08 13.56
N PHE A 29 -2.47 16.25 13.50
CA PHE A 29 -3.22 16.18 12.25
C PHE A 29 -2.78 17.25 11.24
N LYS A 30 -2.61 18.51 11.69
CA LYS A 30 -2.11 19.60 10.83
C LYS A 30 -0.70 19.32 10.31
N LYS A 31 0.18 18.78 11.15
CA LYS A 31 1.54 18.39 10.76
C LYS A 31 1.52 17.27 9.71
N ASN A 32 0.73 16.21 9.93
CA ASN A 32 0.56 15.12 8.97
C ASN A 32 -0.05 15.63 7.66
N GLN A 33 -1.02 16.54 7.70
CA GLN A 33 -1.62 17.12 6.50
C GLN A 33 -0.62 18.00 5.73
N ALA A 34 0.23 18.76 6.43
CA ALA A 34 1.32 19.52 5.82
C ALA A 34 2.41 18.61 5.24
N GLU A 35 2.72 17.49 5.90
CA GLU A 35 3.66 16.48 5.43
C GLU A 35 3.12 15.78 4.16
N ILE A 36 1.84 15.43 4.12
CA ILE A 36 1.13 14.92 2.93
C ILE A 36 1.10 15.95 1.79
N ALA A 37 0.93 17.24 2.11
CA ALA A 37 1.00 18.31 1.11
C ALA A 37 2.44 18.54 0.60
N SER A 38 3.44 18.30 1.46
CA SER A 38 4.88 18.39 1.12
C SER A 38 5.40 17.16 0.35
N LEU A 39 4.73 16.00 0.52
CA LEU A 39 4.79 14.84 -0.39
C LEU A 39 4.16 15.28 -1.72
N SER A 40 4.98 16.04 -2.43
CA SER A 40 4.61 16.95 -3.47
C SER A 40 3.67 16.30 -4.48
N SER A 41 2.57 16.99 -4.79
CA SER A 41 1.78 16.72 -6.00
C SER A 41 2.67 16.69 -7.25
N ALA A 42 3.84 17.35 -7.24
CA ALA A 42 4.84 17.26 -8.29
C ALA A 42 5.63 15.94 -8.28
N ASN A 43 5.90 15.31 -7.14
CA ASN A 43 6.55 13.99 -7.09
C ASN A 43 5.58 12.90 -7.55
N ILE A 44 4.32 12.98 -7.11
CA ILE A 44 3.25 12.07 -7.59
C ILE A 44 2.99 12.31 -9.09
N LYS A 45 2.92 13.57 -9.54
CA LYS A 45 2.75 13.91 -10.95
C LYS A 45 3.95 13.50 -11.82
N LYS A 46 5.18 13.63 -11.32
CA LYS A 46 6.41 13.19 -12.00
C LYS A 46 6.43 11.67 -12.11
N ALA A 47 6.08 10.93 -11.05
CA ALA A 47 5.94 9.47 -11.09
C ALA A 47 4.78 9.02 -12.02
N MET A 48 3.70 9.80 -12.12
CA MET A 48 2.62 9.52 -13.08
C MET A 48 3.00 9.84 -14.53
N GLN A 49 3.88 10.83 -14.75
CA GLN A 49 4.40 11.22 -16.05
C GLN A 49 5.48 10.24 -16.55
N SER A 50 6.36 9.76 -15.67
CA SER A 50 7.34 8.70 -15.98
C SER A 50 6.62 7.41 -16.43
N CYS A 51 5.48 7.09 -15.83
CA CYS A 51 4.63 5.97 -16.28
C CYS A 51 4.01 6.15 -17.68
N HIS A 52 3.78 7.40 -18.13
CA HIS A 52 3.29 7.68 -19.49
C HIS A 52 4.43 7.68 -20.54
N GLU A 53 5.65 8.03 -20.16
CA GLU A 53 6.83 8.01 -21.07
C GLU A 53 7.28 6.59 -21.47
N ILE A 54 6.93 5.56 -20.69
CA ILE A 54 7.22 4.14 -21.02
C ILE A 54 6.48 3.66 -22.28
N LEU A 55 5.53 4.45 -22.83
CA LEU A 55 4.77 4.10 -24.04
C LEU A 55 5.28 4.73 -25.36
N ILE A 56 6.31 5.58 -25.34
CA ILE A 56 6.87 6.16 -26.58
C ILE A 56 8.38 5.89 -26.66
N PRO A 57 8.86 5.09 -27.63
CA PRO A 57 10.29 4.84 -27.78
C PRO A 57 10.97 6.02 -28.48
N ASN A 58 11.25 7.10 -27.77
CA ASN A 58 12.23 8.11 -28.19
C ASN A 58 13.55 7.82 -27.51
N HIS A 59 14.25 6.78 -27.98
CA HIS A 59 15.59 6.48 -27.50
C HIS A 59 16.59 7.31 -28.32
N GLU A 60 16.86 8.55 -27.90
CA GLU A 60 18.18 9.13 -28.17
C GLU A 60 19.21 8.17 -27.57
N ARG A 61 20.22 7.81 -28.36
CA ARG A 61 21.25 6.86 -27.95
C ARG A 61 21.89 7.37 -26.67
N ILE A 62 21.70 6.65 -25.57
CA ILE A 62 22.49 6.87 -24.36
C ILE A 62 23.92 6.46 -24.71
N THR A 63 24.79 7.45 -24.86
CA THR A 63 26.17 7.28 -25.35
C THR A 63 27.20 7.22 -24.23
N ASP A 64 26.82 7.48 -22.97
CA ASP A 64 27.74 7.57 -21.84
C ASP A 64 27.32 6.67 -20.68
N THR A 65 28.27 5.86 -20.20
CA THR A 65 28.08 4.90 -19.08
C THR A 65 27.74 5.64 -17.78
N THR A 66 28.25 6.86 -17.61
CA THR A 66 27.97 7.70 -16.44
C THR A 66 26.50 8.15 -16.39
N SER A 67 25.92 8.46 -17.55
CA SER A 67 24.50 8.81 -17.66
C SER A 67 23.59 7.63 -17.34
N ILE A 68 23.96 6.41 -17.75
CA ILE A 68 23.20 5.19 -17.43
C ILE A 68 23.20 4.93 -15.92
N ILE A 69 24.36 5.07 -15.26
CA ILE A 69 24.48 4.86 -13.81
C ILE A 69 23.61 5.87 -13.05
N ALA A 70 23.63 7.14 -13.46
CA ALA A 70 22.77 8.15 -12.87
C ALA A 70 21.27 7.81 -13.03
N GLN A 71 20.85 7.41 -14.22
CA GLN A 71 19.45 7.00 -14.48
C GLN A 71 19.04 5.76 -13.67
N ILE A 72 19.96 4.80 -13.46
CA ILE A 72 19.70 3.64 -12.60
C ILE A 72 19.48 4.11 -11.16
N GLY A 73 20.35 4.98 -10.64
CA GLY A 73 20.21 5.52 -9.29
C GLY A 73 18.89 6.27 -9.08
N GLU A 74 18.51 7.13 -10.02
CA GLU A 74 17.21 7.83 -9.98
C GLU A 74 16.02 6.86 -9.97
N ASN A 75 16.07 5.81 -10.82
CA ASN A 75 15.03 4.80 -10.86
C ASN A 75 14.98 3.93 -9.59
N GLU A 76 16.12 3.66 -8.97
CA GLU A 76 16.19 2.95 -7.69
C GLU A 76 15.58 3.77 -6.55
N GLU A 77 15.85 5.07 -6.51
CA GLU A 77 15.23 6.01 -5.56
C GLU A 77 13.72 6.10 -5.76
N GLU A 78 13.26 6.22 -7.02
CA GLU A 78 11.83 6.23 -7.35
C GLU A 78 11.16 4.91 -6.96
N LEU A 79 11.79 3.77 -7.24
CA LEU A 79 11.28 2.46 -6.81
C LEU A 79 11.22 2.34 -5.30
N GLN A 80 12.23 2.81 -4.58
CA GLN A 80 12.24 2.79 -3.11
C GLN A 80 11.11 3.65 -2.54
N PHE A 81 10.87 4.82 -3.14
CA PHE A 81 9.75 5.68 -2.79
C PHE A 81 8.39 5.02 -3.07
N LEU A 82 8.20 4.40 -4.24
CA LEU A 82 6.97 3.68 -4.57
C LEU A 82 6.73 2.48 -3.66
N ASN A 83 7.80 1.78 -3.28
CA ASN A 83 7.75 0.67 -2.35
C ASN A 83 7.32 1.13 -0.95
N SER A 84 7.87 2.24 -0.46
CA SER A 84 7.47 2.80 0.85
C SER A 84 6.04 3.32 0.85
N LEU A 85 5.60 3.95 -0.25
CA LEU A 85 4.26 4.48 -0.40
C LEU A 85 3.18 3.39 -0.50
N SER A 86 3.45 2.34 -1.27
CA SER A 86 2.47 1.27 -1.52
C SER A 86 2.56 0.10 -0.54
N GLY A 87 3.68 -0.02 0.17
CA GLY A 87 4.02 -1.19 0.97
C GLY A 87 4.32 -2.45 0.14
N ILE A 88 4.38 -2.33 -1.19
CA ILE A 88 4.63 -3.45 -2.12
C ILE A 88 6.10 -3.45 -2.50
N VAL A 89 6.74 -4.62 -2.41
CA VAL A 89 8.14 -4.81 -2.80
C VAL A 89 8.23 -6.02 -3.71
N PHE A 90 8.77 -5.84 -4.91
CA PHE A 90 9.07 -6.94 -5.82
C PHE A 90 10.46 -7.51 -5.53
N THR A 91 10.54 -8.82 -5.30
CA THR A 91 11.79 -9.52 -5.01
C THR A 91 12.32 -10.27 -6.22
N GLN A 92 11.45 -10.67 -7.14
CA GLN A 92 11.84 -11.38 -8.35
C GLN A 92 10.95 -10.99 -9.52
N TYR A 93 11.59 -10.72 -10.65
CA TYR A 93 10.94 -10.55 -11.94
C TYR A 93 11.59 -11.46 -12.97
N SER A 94 10.78 -12.09 -13.81
CA SER A 94 11.26 -12.78 -15.00
C SER A 94 10.29 -12.62 -16.15
N LYS A 95 10.85 -12.55 -17.37
CA LYS A 95 10.11 -12.47 -18.62
C LYS A 95 10.54 -13.61 -19.52
N LYS A 96 9.57 -14.33 -20.09
CA LYS A 96 9.80 -15.36 -21.11
C LYS A 96 9.00 -15.01 -22.36
N VAL A 97 9.67 -14.97 -23.50
CA VAL A 97 9.02 -14.77 -24.79
C VAL A 97 8.60 -16.13 -25.34
N LYS A 98 7.35 -16.26 -25.75
CA LYS A 98 6.81 -17.44 -26.43
C LYS A 98 6.26 -17.05 -27.79
N HIS A 99 6.43 -17.93 -28.77
CA HIS A 99 5.84 -17.77 -30.09
C HIS A 99 4.69 -18.78 -30.22
N ARG A 100 3.47 -18.29 -30.45
CA ARG A 100 2.31 -19.11 -30.74
C ARG A 100 1.66 -18.57 -32.01
N ASN A 101 1.56 -19.38 -33.06
CA ASN A 101 0.86 -19.05 -34.31
C ASN A 101 1.24 -17.67 -34.89
N ASN A 102 2.54 -17.39 -35.06
CA ASN A 102 3.09 -16.09 -35.53
C ASN A 102 2.81 -14.87 -34.64
N GLN A 103 2.23 -15.04 -33.44
CA GLN A 103 2.08 -14.00 -32.43
C GLN A 103 3.15 -14.14 -31.35
N VAL A 104 3.72 -13.01 -30.94
CA VAL A 104 4.68 -12.90 -29.84
C VAL A 104 3.89 -12.72 -28.55
N MET A 105 4.04 -13.67 -27.63
CA MET A 105 3.39 -13.66 -26.34
C MET A 105 4.45 -13.54 -25.24
N ASN A 106 4.30 -12.54 -24.39
CA ASN A 106 5.24 -12.29 -23.30
C ASN A 106 4.64 -12.83 -22.00
N LYS A 107 5.26 -13.87 -21.44
CA LYS A 107 4.91 -14.41 -20.14
C LYS A 107 5.76 -13.74 -19.06
N HIS A 108 5.11 -13.03 -18.16
CA HIS A 108 5.72 -12.33 -17.05
C HIS A 108 5.45 -13.09 -15.76
N ARG A 109 6.46 -13.21 -14.90
CA ARG A 109 6.32 -13.71 -13.53
C ARG A 109 6.91 -12.71 -12.56
N LEU A 110 6.11 -12.34 -11.57
CA LEU A 110 6.48 -11.45 -10.47
C LEU A 110 6.35 -12.21 -9.15
N VAL A 111 7.30 -12.00 -8.26
CA VAL A 111 7.24 -12.43 -6.86
C VAL A 111 7.52 -11.21 -6.00
N GLY A 112 6.75 -11.06 -4.93
CA GLY A 112 6.89 -9.91 -4.05
C GLY A 112 6.13 -10.07 -2.75
N ASN A 113 6.20 -9.02 -1.96
CA ASN A 113 5.50 -8.92 -0.69
C ASN A 113 4.74 -7.61 -0.63
N CYS A 114 3.60 -7.61 0.04
CA CYS A 114 2.89 -6.42 0.47
C CYS A 114 2.83 -6.45 2.00
N GLN A 115 3.70 -5.70 2.66
CA GLN A 115 3.95 -5.82 4.09
C GLN A 115 4.20 -7.29 4.51
N PHE A 116 3.28 -7.90 5.26
CA PHE A 116 3.35 -9.28 5.73
C PHE A 116 2.73 -10.32 4.77
N LEU A 117 2.20 -9.90 3.62
CA LEU A 117 1.54 -10.76 2.64
C LEU A 117 2.46 -11.06 1.46
N SER A 118 2.89 -12.31 1.31
CA SER A 118 3.67 -12.75 0.16
C SER A 118 2.77 -13.16 -1.00
N PHE A 119 3.14 -12.72 -2.20
CA PHE A 119 2.42 -13.07 -3.43
C PHE A 119 3.38 -13.44 -4.55
N GLN A 120 2.88 -14.27 -5.45
CA GLN A 120 3.46 -14.58 -6.74
C GLN A 120 2.37 -14.41 -7.78
N MET A 121 2.68 -13.81 -8.91
CA MET A 121 1.75 -13.73 -10.02
C MET A 121 2.44 -14.01 -11.34
N GLU A 122 1.66 -14.54 -12.27
CA GLU A 122 2.07 -14.84 -13.62
C GLU A 122 1.01 -14.34 -14.58
N PHE A 123 1.42 -13.56 -15.59
CA PHE A 123 0.48 -13.03 -16.57
C PHE A 123 1.08 -13.02 -17.97
N GLN A 124 0.22 -13.09 -18.97
CA GLN A 124 0.59 -13.15 -20.37
C GLN A 124 0.10 -11.90 -21.08
N ILE A 125 1.01 -11.15 -21.70
CA ILE A 125 0.67 -10.00 -22.54
C ILE A 125 0.72 -10.43 -24.00
N MET A 126 -0.35 -10.14 -24.72
CA MET A 126 -0.41 -10.26 -26.18
C MET A 126 -0.48 -8.88 -26.82
N ASP A 127 0.33 -8.70 -27.87
CA ASP A 127 0.28 -7.52 -28.74
C ASP A 127 -0.68 -7.81 -29.89
N ASN A 128 -1.86 -7.19 -29.88
CA ASN A 128 -2.75 -7.21 -31.04
C ASN A 128 -2.38 -6.07 -31.99
N LYS A 129 -1.89 -6.44 -33.17
CA LYS A 129 -1.60 -5.49 -34.25
C LYS A 129 -2.88 -5.28 -35.07
N THR A 130 -3.70 -4.33 -34.65
CA THR A 130 -4.75 -3.78 -35.53
C THR A 130 -4.11 -2.80 -36.52
N LYS A 131 -4.74 -2.58 -37.68
CA LYS A 131 -4.17 -1.79 -38.78
C LYS A 131 -3.85 -0.33 -38.42
N GLU A 132 -4.42 0.19 -37.34
CA GLU A 132 -4.28 1.58 -36.90
C GLU A 132 -3.66 1.74 -35.49
N ASP A 133 -3.75 0.72 -34.62
CA ASP A 133 -3.22 0.78 -33.24
C ASP A 133 -2.64 -0.56 -32.77
N THR A 134 -1.59 -0.49 -31.95
CA THR A 134 -1.09 -1.65 -31.18
C THR A 134 -1.78 -1.72 -29.84
N CYS A 135 -2.73 -2.65 -29.68
CA CYS A 135 -3.41 -2.88 -28.41
C CYS A 135 -2.67 -3.96 -27.62
N ARG A 136 -2.27 -3.64 -26.39
CA ARG A 136 -1.70 -4.61 -25.44
C ARG A 136 -2.73 -4.94 -24.38
N PHE A 137 -3.01 -6.22 -24.20
CA PHE A 137 -3.89 -6.67 -23.13
C PHE A 137 -3.34 -7.94 -22.47
N ILE A 138 -3.81 -8.17 -21.26
CA ILE A 138 -3.49 -9.37 -20.49
C ILE A 138 -4.43 -10.48 -20.97
N ASP A 139 -3.86 -11.52 -21.57
CA ASP A 139 -4.61 -12.69 -22.04
C ASP A 139 -4.92 -13.67 -20.91
N ASP A 140 -4.01 -13.75 -19.95
CA ASP A 140 -4.07 -14.72 -18.86
C ASP A 140 -3.40 -14.12 -17.62
N LEU A 141 -3.98 -14.39 -16.45
CA LEU A 141 -3.53 -13.90 -15.15
C LEU A 141 -3.77 -14.99 -14.11
N ASN A 142 -2.69 -15.41 -13.46
CA ASN A 142 -2.70 -16.36 -12.35
C ASN A 142 -1.97 -15.75 -11.15
N ILE A 143 -2.52 -15.90 -9.96
CA ILE A 143 -2.03 -15.29 -8.73
C ILE A 143 -2.03 -16.36 -7.64
N ILE A 144 -0.86 -16.57 -7.05
CA ILE A 144 -0.62 -17.45 -5.92
C ILE A 144 -0.30 -16.56 -4.73
N MET A 145 -1.07 -16.65 -3.67
CA MET A 145 -0.87 -15.85 -2.46
C MET A 145 -1.12 -16.72 -1.23
N GLU A 146 -0.33 -16.53 -0.18
CA GLU A 146 -0.58 -17.16 1.12
C GLU A 146 -1.80 -16.52 1.78
N CYS A 147 -2.97 -17.05 1.43
CA CYS A 147 -4.23 -16.71 2.06
C CYS A 147 -4.36 -17.52 3.35
N ARG A 148 -3.63 -17.13 4.41
CA ARG A 148 -3.78 -17.75 5.75
C ARG A 148 -5.25 -17.72 6.14
N GLU A 149 -5.96 -18.86 6.16
CA GLU A 149 -7.36 -19.11 6.58
C GLU A 149 -8.46 -18.10 6.14
N GLN A 150 -8.13 -17.07 5.36
CA GLN A 150 -9.01 -15.97 4.99
C GLN A 150 -9.69 -16.28 3.67
N SER A 151 -10.86 -16.91 3.75
CA SER A 151 -11.68 -17.26 2.58
C SER A 151 -11.97 -16.06 1.68
N ASP A 152 -12.06 -14.85 2.24
CA ASP A 152 -12.36 -13.64 1.46
C ASP A 152 -11.22 -13.23 0.54
N LEU A 153 -9.98 -13.49 0.94
CA LEU A 153 -8.81 -13.17 0.13
C LEU A 153 -8.72 -14.10 -1.09
N SER A 154 -9.07 -15.38 -0.92
CA SER A 154 -9.16 -16.33 -2.03
C SER A 154 -10.23 -15.94 -3.07
N LYS A 155 -11.43 -15.55 -2.61
CA LYS A 155 -12.51 -15.06 -3.49
C LYS A 155 -12.11 -13.79 -4.22
N PHE A 156 -11.38 -12.90 -3.56
CA PHE A 156 -10.84 -11.69 -4.17
C PHE A 156 -9.84 -12.03 -5.29
N VAL A 157 -8.90 -12.94 -5.04
CA VAL A 157 -7.92 -13.39 -6.04
C VAL A 157 -8.61 -13.93 -7.28
N SER A 158 -9.56 -14.87 -7.13
CA SER A 158 -10.28 -15.44 -8.27
C SER A 158 -10.99 -14.37 -9.11
N ARG A 159 -11.63 -13.38 -8.48
CA ARG A 159 -12.27 -12.26 -9.20
C ARG A 159 -11.27 -11.39 -9.95
N VAL A 160 -10.07 -11.21 -9.41
CA VAL A 160 -9.00 -10.44 -10.06
C VAL A 160 -8.46 -11.19 -11.27
N GLU A 161 -8.25 -12.50 -11.15
CA GLU A 161 -7.81 -13.38 -12.24
C GLU A 161 -8.83 -13.36 -13.39
N GLU A 162 -10.12 -13.54 -13.08
CA GLU A 162 -11.22 -13.46 -14.04
C GLU A 162 -11.26 -12.11 -14.79
N ARG A 163 -11.08 -11.01 -14.06
CA ARG A 163 -11.12 -9.64 -14.61
C ARG A 163 -9.80 -9.19 -15.21
N ARG A 164 -8.71 -9.94 -15.01
CA ARG A 164 -7.34 -9.64 -15.46
C ARG A 164 -6.87 -8.25 -15.05
N ASN A 165 -7.28 -7.79 -13.86
CA ASN A 165 -7.08 -6.41 -13.43
C ASN A 165 -5.97 -6.32 -12.37
N LEU A 166 -4.73 -6.15 -12.83
CA LEU A 166 -3.56 -5.97 -11.95
C LEU A 166 -3.67 -4.74 -11.04
N LEU A 167 -4.25 -3.64 -11.53
CA LEU A 167 -4.41 -2.43 -10.73
C LEU A 167 -5.34 -2.68 -9.54
N LEU A 168 -6.45 -3.38 -9.76
CA LEU A 168 -7.36 -3.78 -8.70
C LEU A 168 -6.67 -4.69 -7.69
N PHE A 169 -5.80 -5.61 -8.15
CA PHE A 169 -5.01 -6.47 -7.29
C PHE A 169 -4.17 -5.66 -6.31
N PHE A 170 -3.23 -4.86 -6.82
CA PHE A 170 -2.27 -4.13 -6.00
C PHE A 170 -2.93 -3.08 -5.11
N ARG A 171 -3.93 -2.36 -5.63
CA ARG A 171 -4.65 -1.35 -4.85
C ARG A 171 -5.39 -1.96 -3.67
N THR A 172 -6.05 -3.09 -3.88
CA THR A 172 -6.81 -3.77 -2.81
C THR A 172 -5.86 -4.42 -1.81
N LEU A 173 -4.78 -5.04 -2.29
CA LEU A 173 -3.79 -5.69 -1.43
C LEU A 173 -3.09 -4.69 -0.50
N SER A 174 -2.64 -3.55 -1.06
CA SER A 174 -2.00 -2.46 -0.31
C SER A 174 -2.91 -1.94 0.82
N LYS A 175 -4.17 -1.62 0.49
CA LYS A 175 -5.17 -1.20 1.49
C LYS A 175 -5.42 -2.27 2.54
N PHE A 176 -5.58 -3.52 2.12
CA PHE A 176 -5.86 -4.60 3.05
C PHE A 176 -4.72 -4.76 4.07
N ALA A 177 -3.46 -4.71 3.62
CA ALA A 177 -2.29 -4.79 4.47
C ALA A 177 -2.25 -3.63 5.48
N GLU A 178 -2.41 -2.39 4.99
CA GLU A 178 -2.48 -1.16 5.80
C GLU A 178 -3.56 -1.26 6.90
N TRP A 179 -4.78 -1.66 6.54
CA TRP A 179 -5.87 -1.83 7.52
C TRP A 179 -5.61 -2.94 8.53
N SER A 180 -4.95 -4.02 8.12
CA SER A 180 -4.58 -5.11 9.02
C SER A 180 -3.56 -4.66 10.06
N GLU A 181 -2.59 -3.81 9.66
CA GLU A 181 -1.63 -3.21 10.58
C GLU A 181 -2.31 -2.29 11.60
N TYR A 182 -3.21 -1.40 11.14
CA TYR A 182 -3.98 -0.55 12.04
C TYR A 182 -4.78 -1.36 13.07
N ARG A 183 -5.51 -2.40 12.63
CA ARG A 183 -6.26 -3.27 13.54
C ARG A 183 -5.35 -3.98 14.55
N LYS A 184 -4.18 -4.46 14.11
CA LYS A 184 -3.20 -5.11 14.98
C LYS A 184 -2.69 -4.13 16.05
N ASN A 185 -2.35 -2.91 15.65
CA ASN A 185 -1.88 -1.87 16.57
C ASN A 185 -2.98 -1.47 17.55
N THR A 186 -4.21 -1.24 17.08
CA THR A 186 -5.37 -0.98 17.94
C THR A 186 -5.60 -2.11 18.95
N PHE A 187 -5.50 -3.37 18.52
CA PHE A 187 -5.67 -4.51 19.42
C PHE A 187 -4.57 -4.61 20.49
N VAL A 188 -3.33 -4.24 20.16
CA VAL A 188 -2.24 -4.13 21.13
C VAL A 188 -2.54 -3.04 22.16
N GLN A 189 -3.01 -1.86 21.71
CA GLN A 189 -3.40 -0.78 22.63
C GLN A 189 -4.52 -1.21 23.58
N PHE A 190 -5.53 -1.92 23.09
CA PHE A 190 -6.59 -2.47 23.94
C PHE A 190 -6.07 -3.55 24.91
N LYS A 191 -5.10 -4.38 24.52
CA LYS A 191 -4.47 -5.36 25.42
C LYS A 191 -3.64 -4.72 26.52
N VAL A 192 -2.92 -3.63 26.22
CA VAL A 192 -2.18 -2.85 27.23
C VAL A 192 -3.17 -2.10 28.14
N GLY A 193 -4.26 -1.57 27.57
CA GLY A 193 -5.38 -1.00 28.32
C GLY A 193 -6.04 -2.01 29.26
N GLN A 194 -6.15 -3.29 28.88
CA GLN A 194 -6.68 -4.33 29.77
C GLN A 194 -5.84 -4.53 31.04
N GLN A 195 -4.53 -4.27 31.05
CA GLN A 195 -3.76 -4.25 32.31
C GLN A 195 -4.20 -3.11 33.25
N PHE A 196 -4.66 -1.99 32.70
CA PHE A 196 -5.25 -0.89 33.48
C PHE A 196 -6.72 -1.14 33.85
N VAL A 197 -7.49 -1.84 33.00
CA VAL A 197 -8.88 -2.22 33.31
C VAL A 197 -8.93 -3.24 34.44
N TYR A 198 -7.98 -4.17 34.56
CA TYR A 198 -7.90 -5.06 35.74
C TYR A 198 -7.52 -4.31 37.02
N LEU A 199 -6.71 -3.24 36.94
CA LEU A 199 -6.39 -2.40 38.10
C LEU A 199 -7.61 -1.57 38.56
N LEU A 200 -8.41 -1.06 37.60
CA LEU A 200 -9.66 -0.33 37.88
C LEU A 200 -10.79 -1.27 38.33
N LEU A 201 -10.88 -2.50 37.80
CA LEU A 201 -11.81 -3.53 38.27
C LEU A 201 -11.47 -4.04 39.68
N LEU A 202 -10.19 -4.06 40.07
CA LEU A 202 -9.77 -4.41 41.44
C LEU A 202 -10.09 -3.31 42.45
N ILE A 203 -10.16 -2.04 42.02
CA ILE A 203 -10.60 -0.92 42.86
C ILE A 203 -12.14 -0.92 43.02
N TRP A 204 -12.88 -1.41 42.03
CA TRP A 204 -14.36 -1.52 42.06
C TRP A 204 -14.92 -2.79 42.72
N ILE A 205 -14.08 -3.71 43.21
CA ILE A 205 -14.51 -4.96 43.88
C ILE A 205 -14.26 -4.91 45.41
N VAL A 206 -13.72 -3.81 45.96
CA VAL A 206 -13.40 -3.66 47.40
C VAL A 206 -14.18 -2.53 48.10
N GLU A 207 -15.30 -2.08 47.53
CA GLU A 207 -16.37 -1.38 48.27
C GLU A 207 -17.74 -1.93 47.88
#